data_AF-A0A1I7ECD3-F1
#
_entry.id   AF-A0A1I7ECD3-F1
#
_cell.length_a   1.000
_cell.length_b   1.000
_cell.length_c   1.000
_cell.angle_alpha   90.00
_cell.angle_beta   90.00
_cell.angle_gamma   90.00
#
_symmetry.space_group_name_H-M   'P 1'
#
loop_
_entity.id
_entity.type
_entity.pdbx_description
1 polymer ?
#
loop_
_entity_poly.entity_id
_entity_poly.type
_entity_poly.pdbx_seq_one_letter_code
_entity_poly.pdbx_strand_id
1 'polypeptide(L)'
;MFALFSTRRQAEITRLTWGGFQKDYNRVLVRDMKHPGEKHGNDKWVDLPMEAIRIVDSMPRRRSEIFPYSPDVITANFTRACRLLGIEDLHFHDLRHEGILRLFEMGGNIPHVAAVSGYSSWVSLKRYTHIRETGDKYADWPGLQIAIDTD
;
A
#
# COMPACT_ATOMS: atom_id res chain seq x y z
N MET A 1 5.24 -6.14 -1.21
CA MET A 1 5.86 -4.82 -1.00
C MET A 1 4.96 -3.65 -1.34
N PHE A 2 4.30 -3.62 -2.51
CA PHE A 2 3.45 -2.47 -2.86
C PHE A 2 2.43 -2.11 -1.76
N ALA A 3 1.82 -3.09 -1.10
CA ALA A 3 0.89 -2.88 0.02
C ALA A 3 1.49 -2.11 1.22
N LEU A 4 2.78 -2.33 1.51
CA LEU A 4 3.51 -1.64 2.58
C LEU A 4 3.62 -0.14 2.24
N PHE A 5 4.20 0.18 1.09
CA PHE A 5 4.47 1.57 0.73
C PHE A 5 3.21 2.35 0.31
N SER A 6 2.32 1.74 -0.47
CA SER A 6 1.08 2.39 -0.92
C SER A 6 -0.02 2.41 0.15
N THR A 7 0.17 1.67 1.25
CA THR A 7 -0.81 1.38 2.30
C THR A 7 -2.12 0.75 1.78
N ARG A 8 -2.24 0.32 0.52
CA ARG A 8 -3.51 -0.16 -0.07
C ARG A 8 -3.97 -1.50 0.51
N ARG A 9 -5.29 -1.74 0.51
CA ARG A 9 -5.83 -3.08 0.77
C ARG A 9 -5.60 -3.98 -0.43
N GLN A 10 -5.40 -5.27 -0.19
CA GLN A 10 -5.18 -6.26 -1.26
C GLN A 10 -6.23 -6.21 -2.40
N ALA A 11 -7.51 -6.12 -2.04
CA ALA A 11 -8.59 -6.04 -3.02
C ALA A 11 -8.53 -4.73 -3.83
N GLU A 12 -8.01 -3.64 -3.27
CA GLU A 12 -7.80 -2.38 -3.99
C GLU A 12 -6.61 -2.52 -4.95
N ILE A 13 -5.50 -3.12 -4.50
CA ILE A 13 -4.26 -3.30 -5.29
C ILE A 13 -4.53 -4.04 -6.61
N THR A 14 -5.27 -5.15 -6.53
CA THR A 14 -5.58 -6.02 -7.68
C THR A 14 -6.51 -5.38 -8.71
N ARG A 15 -7.16 -4.25 -8.36
CA ARG A 15 -8.03 -3.49 -9.26
C ARG A 15 -7.40 -2.21 -9.78
N LEU A 16 -6.17 -1.89 -9.37
CA LEU A 16 -5.46 -0.71 -9.91
C LEU A 16 -5.16 -0.93 -11.39
N THR A 17 -5.46 0.07 -12.20
CA THR A 17 -5.26 0.01 -13.65
C THR A 17 -4.27 1.07 -14.12
N TRP A 18 -3.60 0.82 -15.24
CA TRP A 18 -2.67 1.78 -15.84
C TRP A 18 -3.37 3.10 -16.19
N GLY A 19 -4.62 3.05 -16.65
CA GLY A 19 -5.41 4.26 -16.92
C GLY A 19 -5.78 5.06 -15.67
N GLY A 20 -5.71 4.45 -14.48
CA GLY A 20 -5.91 5.11 -13.20
C GLY A 20 -4.61 5.57 -12.54
N PHE A 21 -3.45 5.39 -13.17
CA PHE A 21 -2.16 5.75 -12.60
C PHE A 21 -1.63 7.05 -13.21
N GLN A 22 -1.29 8.02 -12.35
CA GLN A 22 -0.77 9.32 -12.75
C GLN A 22 0.60 9.56 -12.12
N LYS A 23 1.63 9.20 -12.88
CA LYS A 23 3.03 9.29 -12.42
C LYS A 23 3.45 10.72 -12.08
N ASP A 24 3.12 11.69 -12.94
CA ASP A 24 3.52 13.09 -12.74
C ASP A 24 2.91 13.73 -11.49
N TYR A 25 1.81 13.18 -11.00
CA TYR A 25 1.13 13.61 -9.78
C TYR A 25 1.34 12.65 -8.61
N ASN A 26 2.19 11.62 -8.78
CA ASN A 26 2.45 10.56 -7.80
C ASN A 26 1.16 9.99 -7.18
N ARG A 27 0.16 9.66 -7.99
CA ARG A 27 -1.14 9.19 -7.47
C ARG A 27 -1.78 8.10 -8.31
N VAL A 28 -2.71 7.38 -7.69
CA VAL A 28 -3.51 6.35 -8.36
C VAL A 28 -4.98 6.47 -7.98
N LEU A 29 -5.87 6.13 -8.92
CA LEU A 29 -7.29 6.05 -8.69
C LEU A 29 -7.64 4.69 -8.08
N VAL A 30 -8.13 4.70 -6.85
CA VAL A 30 -8.71 3.54 -6.19
C VAL A 30 -10.21 3.54 -6.42
N ARG A 31 -10.70 2.53 -7.15
CA ARG A 31 -12.13 2.38 -7.43
C ARG A 31 -12.87 1.64 -6.32
N ASP A 32 -14.11 2.06 -6.08
CA ASP A 32 -14.99 1.50 -5.05
C ASP A 32 -14.29 1.41 -3.69
N MET A 33 -13.69 2.52 -3.25
CA MET A 33 -12.99 2.55 -1.99
C MET A 33 -13.99 2.28 -0.85
N LYS A 34 -13.73 1.24 -0.06
CA LYS A 34 -14.63 0.75 0.99
C LYS A 34 -15.06 1.89 1.93
N HIS A 35 -16.35 2.21 1.93
CA HIS A 35 -16.97 3.15 2.85
C HIS A 35 -18.06 2.46 3.69
N PRO A 36 -18.23 2.83 4.98
CA PRO A 36 -19.23 2.21 5.85
C PRO A 36 -20.68 2.41 5.39
N GLY A 37 -20.97 3.49 4.66
CA GLY A 37 -22.33 3.85 4.22
C GLY A 37 -22.59 3.71 2.71
N GLU A 38 -21.55 3.61 1.89
CA GLU A 38 -21.68 3.53 0.42
C GLU A 38 -20.77 2.44 -0.12
N LYS A 39 -21.36 1.47 -0.81
CA LYS A 39 -20.67 0.27 -1.27
C LYS A 39 -20.15 0.38 -2.71
N HIS A 40 -20.60 1.37 -3.50
CA HIS A 40 -20.28 1.54 -4.92
C HIS A 40 -20.09 3.02 -5.27
N GLY A 41 -19.19 3.33 -6.21
CA GLY A 41 -19.02 4.66 -6.80
C GLY A 41 -18.15 5.65 -6.02
N ASN A 42 -17.52 5.20 -4.93
CA ASN A 42 -16.63 6.04 -4.13
C ASN A 42 -15.17 5.90 -4.61
N ASP A 43 -14.94 6.38 -5.82
CA ASP A 43 -13.62 6.42 -6.44
C ASP A 43 -12.79 7.55 -5.81
N LYS A 44 -11.54 7.23 -5.44
CA LYS A 44 -10.67 8.18 -4.75
C LYS A 44 -9.27 8.18 -5.33
N TRP A 45 -8.78 9.37 -5.63
CA TRP A 45 -7.36 9.60 -5.87
C TRP A 45 -6.61 9.52 -4.54
N VAL A 46 -5.54 8.74 -4.52
CA VAL A 46 -4.65 8.61 -3.37
C VAL A 46 -3.21 8.79 -3.81
N ASP A 47 -2.43 9.42 -2.95
CA ASP A 47 -1.03 9.68 -3.22
C ASP A 47 -0.21 8.41 -2.99
N LEU A 48 0.83 8.24 -3.79
CA LEU A 48 1.76 7.12 -3.75
C LEU A 48 3.15 7.64 -3.37
N PRO A 49 3.76 7.11 -2.30
CA PRO A 49 5.17 7.33 -2.01
C PRO A 49 6.06 6.84 -3.15
N MET A 50 7.27 7.39 -3.25
CA MET A 50 8.20 7.07 -4.33
C MET A 50 8.54 5.58 -4.42
N GLU A 51 8.60 4.87 -3.30
CA GLU A 51 8.84 3.43 -3.30
C GLU A 51 7.69 2.65 -3.94
N ALA A 52 6.44 3.10 -3.73
CA ALA A 52 5.28 2.52 -4.39
C ALA A 52 5.31 2.81 -5.90
N ILE A 53 5.71 4.03 -6.31
CA ILE A 53 5.90 4.40 -7.72
C ILE A 53 6.95 3.51 -8.39
N ARG A 54 8.10 3.29 -7.74
CA ARG A 54 9.17 2.41 -8.26
C ARG A 54 8.67 0.99 -8.52
N ILE A 55 7.84 0.45 -7.62
CA ILE A 55 7.23 -0.87 -7.80
C ILE A 55 6.20 -0.86 -8.95
N VAL A 56 5.43 0.21 -9.12
CA VAL A 56 4.51 0.32 -10.27
C VAL A 56 5.29 0.40 -11.58
N ASP A 57 6.39 1.15 -11.62
CA ASP A 57 7.22 1.31 -12.81
C ASP A 57 7.92 0.00 -13.22
N SER A 58 8.22 -0.90 -12.28
CA SER A 58 8.82 -2.21 -12.60
C SER A 58 7.80 -3.22 -13.14
N MET A 59 6.50 -2.96 -13.04
CA MET A 59 5.48 -3.91 -13.48
C MET A 59 5.31 -3.92 -15.01
N PRO A 60 5.19 -5.10 -15.63
CA PRO A 60 4.99 -5.21 -17.07
C PRO A 60 3.59 -4.74 -17.48
N ARG A 61 3.53 -3.91 -18.54
CA ARG A 61 2.27 -3.38 -19.10
C ARG A 61 1.59 -4.35 -20.06
N ARG A 62 1.35 -5.58 -19.61
CA ARG A 62 0.74 -6.67 -20.42
C ARG A 62 -0.79 -6.79 -20.27
N ARG A 63 -1.36 -6.20 -19.21
CA ARG A 63 -2.79 -6.24 -18.86
C ARG A 63 -3.27 -4.81 -18.55
N SER A 64 -4.58 -4.62 -18.44
CA SER A 64 -5.18 -3.35 -18.01
C SER A 64 -4.82 -3.01 -16.56
N GLU A 65 -4.75 -4.03 -15.71
CA GLU A 65 -4.35 -3.93 -14.32
C GLU A 65 -2.83 -3.79 -14.19
N ILE A 66 -2.40 -3.02 -13.19
CA ILE A 66 -0.99 -2.92 -12.80
C ILE A 66 -0.55 -4.22 -12.12
N PHE A 67 -1.41 -4.78 -11.28
CA PHE A 67 -1.16 -6.01 -10.53
C PHE A 67 -2.24 -7.06 -10.88
N PRO A 68 -2.09 -7.78 -12.00
CA PRO A 68 -3.08 -8.74 -12.49
C PRO A 68 -3.02 -10.08 -11.72
N TYR A 69 -3.18 -10.02 -10.40
CA TYR A 69 -3.13 -11.16 -9.49
C TYR A 69 -4.47 -11.36 -8.79
N SER A 70 -4.76 -12.60 -8.39
CA SER A 70 -5.92 -12.91 -7.55
C SER A 70 -5.64 -12.55 -6.09
N PRO A 71 -6.57 -11.87 -5.39
CA PRO A 71 -6.45 -11.62 -3.95
C PRO A 71 -6.17 -12.90 -3.16
N ASP A 72 -6.89 -13.98 -3.41
CA ASP A 72 -6.76 -15.21 -2.63
C ASP A 72 -5.36 -15.83 -2.77
N VAL A 73 -4.77 -15.73 -3.96
CA VAL A 73 -3.40 -16.19 -4.23
C VAL A 73 -2.38 -15.35 -3.47
N ILE A 74 -2.57 -14.03 -3.41
CA ILE A 74 -1.68 -13.14 -2.63
C ILE A 74 -1.70 -13.53 -1.15
N THR A 75 -2.90 -13.65 -0.55
CA THR A 75 -3.04 -14.03 0.86
C THR A 75 -2.40 -15.39 1.12
N ALA A 76 -2.72 -16.39 0.29
CA ALA A 76 -2.22 -17.76 0.47
C ALA A 76 -0.68 -17.83 0.38
N ASN A 77 -0.08 -17.13 -0.59
CA ASN A 77 1.37 -17.08 -0.75
C ASN A 77 2.04 -16.36 0.43
N PHE A 78 1.45 -15.26 0.90
CA PHE A 78 1.97 -14.53 2.07
C PHE A 78 1.93 -15.40 3.33
N THR A 79 0.77 -16.01 3.64
CA THR A 79 0.64 -16.91 4.79
C THR A 79 1.61 -18.10 4.70
N ARG A 80 1.82 -18.66 3.50
CA ARG A 80 2.79 -19.74 3.29
C ARG A 80 4.23 -19.28 3.55
N ALA A 81 4.59 -18.08 3.09
CA ALA A 81 5.91 -17.50 3.33
C ALA A 81 6.16 -17.26 4.83
N CYS A 82 5.19 -16.70 5.56
CA CYS A 82 5.28 -16.53 7.01
C CYS A 82 5.51 -17.85 7.73
N ARG A 83 4.76 -18.90 7.36
CA ARG A 83 4.94 -20.25 7.93
C ARG A 83 6.32 -20.84 7.64
N LEU A 84 6.83 -20.67 6.42
CA LEU A 84 8.15 -21.15 6.03
C LEU A 84 9.27 -20.47 6.83
N LEU A 85 9.10 -19.18 7.15
CA LEU A 85 10.07 -18.38 7.90
C LEU A 85 9.87 -18.43 9.41
N GLY A 86 8.87 -19.17 9.91
CA GLY A 86 8.55 -19.24 11.34
C GLY A 86 8.02 -17.92 11.92
N ILE A 87 7.42 -17.06 11.10
CA ILE A 87 6.84 -15.79 11.55
C ILE A 87 5.42 -16.05 12.04
N GLU A 88 5.18 -15.76 13.31
CA GLU A 88 3.89 -15.90 13.96
C GLU A 88 3.06 -14.60 13.89
N ASP A 89 1.74 -14.74 13.82
CA ASP A 89 0.75 -13.66 13.90
C ASP A 89 0.90 -12.49 12.89
N LEU A 90 1.61 -12.70 11.77
CA LEU A 90 1.72 -11.71 10.70
C LEU A 90 0.73 -12.00 9.57
N HIS A 91 -0.16 -11.03 9.30
CA HIS A 91 -1.15 -11.08 8.23
C HIS A 91 -0.84 -10.04 7.15
N PHE A 92 -1.32 -10.28 5.92
CA PHE A 92 -1.10 -9.34 4.82
C PHE A 92 -1.67 -7.94 5.12
N HIS A 93 -2.75 -7.86 5.90
CA HIS A 93 -3.33 -6.58 6.29
C HIS A 93 -2.40 -5.72 7.15
N ASP A 94 -1.49 -6.35 7.90
CA ASP A 94 -0.58 -5.64 8.79
C ASP A 94 0.43 -4.79 8.01
N LEU A 95 0.70 -5.14 6.76
CA LEU A 95 1.51 -4.30 5.86
C LEU A 95 0.91 -2.89 5.68
N ARG A 96 -0.43 -2.77 5.64
CA ARG A 96 -1.08 -1.46 5.59
C ARG A 96 -0.90 -0.70 6.90
N HIS A 97 -0.98 -1.39 8.04
CA HIS A 97 -0.77 -0.77 9.34
C HIS A 97 0.66 -0.25 9.48
N GLU A 98 1.63 -1.09 9.12
CA GLU A 98 3.04 -0.73 9.13
C GLU A 98 3.36 0.42 8.18
N GLY A 99 2.78 0.43 6.97
CA GLY A 99 2.94 1.54 6.04
C GLY A 99 2.44 2.88 6.57
N ILE A 100 1.30 2.88 7.29
CA ILE A 100 0.77 4.09 7.92
C ILE A 100 1.67 4.52 9.08
N LEU A 101 2.15 3.58 9.88
CA LEU A 101 3.08 3.85 10.96
C LEU A 101 4.37 4.48 10.42
N ARG A 102 4.97 3.88 9.38
CA ARG A 102 6.16 4.41 8.69
C ARG A 102 5.96 5.88 8.28
N LEU A 103 4.82 6.23 7.67
CA LEU A 103 4.56 7.62 7.26
C LEU A 103 4.58 8.59 8.46
N PHE A 104 4.07 8.16 9.61
CA PHE A 104 4.13 8.95 10.84
C PHE A 104 5.56 9.02 11.40
N GLU A 105 6.29 7.90 11.42
CA GLU A 105 7.69 7.84 11.86
C GLU A 105 8.62 8.73 11.01
N MET A 106 8.32 8.87 9.72
CA MET A 106 8.98 9.81 8.80
C MET A 106 8.56 11.28 8.99
N GLY A 107 7.70 11.59 9.97
CA GLY A 107 7.23 12.95 10.25
C GLY A 107 6.03 13.40 9.42
N GLY A 108 5.31 12.48 8.78
CA GLY A 108 4.11 12.79 8.01
C GLY A 108 3.00 13.39 8.88
N ASN A 109 2.48 14.54 8.45
CA ASN A 109 1.33 15.16 9.10
C ASN A 109 0.02 14.44 8.74
N ILE A 110 -1.03 14.66 9.55
CA ILE A 110 -2.32 13.96 9.37
C ILE A 110 -2.90 14.12 7.95
N PRO A 111 -2.94 15.32 7.34
CA PRO A 111 -3.41 15.47 5.97
C PRO A 111 -2.62 14.63 4.96
N HIS A 112 -1.29 14.63 5.05
CA HIS A 112 -0.44 13.85 4.16
C HIS A 112 -0.66 12.34 4.34
N VAL A 113 -0.66 11.86 5.59
CA VAL A 113 -0.94 10.46 5.88
C VAL A 113 -2.33 10.07 5.40
N ALA A 114 -3.34 10.93 5.54
CA ALA A 114 -4.69 10.68 5.04
C ALA A 114 -4.74 10.60 3.51
N ALA A 115 -4.02 11.50 2.81
CA ALA A 115 -3.95 11.50 1.34
C ALA A 115 -3.29 10.23 0.79
N VAL A 116 -2.21 9.77 1.43
CA VAL A 116 -1.57 8.50 1.07
C VAL A 116 -2.45 7.31 1.47
N SER A 117 -2.97 7.28 2.70
CA SER A 117 -3.69 6.13 3.27
C SER A 117 -5.17 6.00 2.87
N GLY A 118 -5.75 7.04 2.29
CA GLY A 118 -7.17 7.10 1.91
C GLY A 118 -8.13 7.01 3.11
N TYR A 119 -7.68 7.39 4.32
CA TYR A 119 -8.57 7.50 5.47
C TYR A 119 -9.41 8.77 5.38
N SER A 120 -10.73 8.61 5.41
CA SER A 120 -11.69 9.72 5.37
C SER A 120 -11.83 10.45 6.72
N SER A 121 -11.42 9.82 7.84
CA SER A 121 -11.60 10.35 9.19
C SER A 121 -10.31 10.29 9.99
N TRP A 122 -9.98 11.41 10.62
CA TRP A 122 -8.84 11.57 11.53
C TRP A 122 -8.95 10.64 12.75
N VAL A 123 -10.15 10.39 13.26
CA VAL A 123 -10.35 9.54 14.45
C VAL A 123 -9.75 8.15 14.23
N SER A 124 -9.80 7.63 13.01
CA SER A 124 -9.20 6.35 12.66
C SER A 124 -7.67 6.36 12.59
N LEU A 125 -7.07 7.53 12.32
CA LEU A 125 -5.61 7.70 12.28
C LEU A 125 -5.00 7.93 13.67
N LYS A 126 -5.78 8.39 14.65
CA LYS A 126 -5.32 8.65 16.03
C LYS A 126 -4.63 7.44 16.68
N ARG A 127 -4.95 6.22 16.26
CA ARG A 127 -4.29 5.00 16.76
C ARG A 127 -2.80 4.91 16.39
N TYR A 128 -2.35 5.65 15.39
CA TYR A 128 -0.98 5.62 14.88
C TYR A 128 -0.13 6.82 15.34
N THR A 129 -0.72 7.79 16.05
CA THR A 129 -0.03 9.02 16.42
C THR A 129 0.85 8.89 17.66
N HIS A 130 0.82 7.74 18.35
CA HIS A 130 1.72 7.44 19.47
C HIS A 130 3.05 6.88 18.95
N ILE A 131 3.81 7.73 18.26
CA ILE A 131 5.11 7.40 17.68
C ILE A 131 6.14 7.22 18.79
N ARG A 132 6.92 6.15 18.73
CA ARG A 132 8.02 5.86 19.68
C ARG A 132 9.40 6.08 19.08
N GLU A 133 9.51 5.94 17.77
CA GLU A 133 10.76 6.00 17.00
C GLU A 133 10.53 6.90 15.78
N THR A 134 11.54 7.66 15.37
CA THR A 134 11.47 8.52 14.18
C THR A 134 12.52 8.10 13.15
N GLY A 135 12.21 8.33 11.88
CA GLY A 135 13.06 7.96 10.75
C GLY A 135 12.37 7.03 9.76
N ASP A 136 13.10 6.66 8.71
CA ASP A 136 12.62 5.71 7.70
C ASP A 136 13.35 4.37 7.83
N LYS A 137 12.66 3.39 8.44
CA LYS A 137 13.17 2.02 8.63
C LYS A 137 13.51 1.31 7.32
N TYR A 138 12.96 1.78 6.20
CA TYR A 138 13.08 1.13 4.90
C TYR A 138 13.98 1.88 3.92
N ALA A 139 14.60 3.00 4.32
CA ALA A 139 15.42 3.84 3.44
C ALA A 139 16.53 3.03 2.74
N ASP A 140 17.25 2.20 3.51
CA ASP A 140 18.37 1.39 3.04
C ASP A 140 18.02 -0.11 2.95
N TRP A 141 16.72 -0.45 2.99
CA TRP A 141 16.32 -1.85 2.98
C TRP A 141 16.45 -2.46 1.57
N PRO A 142 17.31 -3.49 1.37
CA PRO A 142 17.56 -4.05 0.05
C PRO A 142 16.33 -4.76 -0.55
N GLY A 143 15.33 -5.08 0.28
CA GLY A 143 14.10 -5.73 -0.19
C GLY A 143 13.38 -4.96 -1.28
N LEU A 144 13.40 -3.61 -1.23
CA LEU A 144 12.81 -2.80 -2.29
C LEU A 144 13.47 -3.07 -3.65
N GLN A 145 14.80 -3.12 -3.66
CA GLN A 145 15.57 -3.37 -4.88
C GLN A 145 15.29 -4.79 -5.42
N ILE A 146 15.28 -5.79 -4.54
CA ILE A 146 15.00 -7.19 -4.91
C ILE A 146 13.67 -7.35 -5.64
N ALA A 147 12.60 -6.70 -5.18
CA ALA A 147 11.30 -6.88 -5.83
C ALA A 147 11.06 -5.99 -7.05
N ILE A 148 11.88 -4.97 -7.31
CA ILE A 148 11.84 -4.25 -8.60
C ILE A 148 12.71 -4.92 -9.67
N ASP A 149 13.71 -5.69 -9.26
CA ASP A 149 14.63 -6.40 -10.16
C ASP A 149 14.13 -7.78 -10.58
N THR A 150 12.93 -8.17 -10.15
CA THR A 150 12.35 -9.47 -10.53
C THR A 150 11.73 -9.37 -11.93
N ASP A 151 12.43 -9.89 -12.94
CA ASP A 151 11.99 -10.04 -14.35
C ASP A 151 10.77 -10.97 -14.53
#